data_AF-A0AAD7X3Z1-F1
#
_entry.id   AF-A0AAD7X3Z1-F1
#
_cell.length_a   1.000
_cell.length_b   1.000
_cell.length_c   1.000
_cell.angle_alpha   90.00
_cell.angle_beta   90.00
_cell.angle_gamma   90.00
#
_symmetry.space_group_name_H-M   'P 1'
#
loop_
_entity.id
_entity.type
_entity.pdbx_description
1 polymer ?
#
loop_
_entity_poly.entity_id
_entity_poly.type
_entity_poly.pdbx_seq_one_letter_code
_entity_poly.pdbx_strand_id
1 'polypeptide(L)'
;MSKISKMFKGSSSSSKSKHRSGPSAQEAIHKLRETEEMLAKKQEYLEKKIEQEIATAKRNGTKNKRAALQALKRKKRCEQQLTQIDGTLSTIEFQREALENANTNTEVLKNMGFAAKAIKGVHQNMDLDKIDSLMQDITEQQEVAQEICDAISRPFGEQFDEDELLAELEELQQEDMEERMKNMGRLPSVPSTSLPTRPSHHAHTKKKVEDDADMQRLASWAS
;
A
#
# COMPACT_ATOMS: atom_id res chain seq x y z
N MET A 1 35.87 -13.72 77.27
CA MET A 1 34.51 -13.31 76.83
C MET A 1 34.57 -13.17 75.31
N SER A 2 34.30 -14.19 74.50
CA SER A 2 33.02 -14.80 74.11
C SER A 2 32.03 -13.86 73.41
N LYS A 3 31.59 -14.32 72.22
CA LYS A 3 30.39 -14.00 71.41
C LYS A 3 30.55 -12.75 70.52
N ILE A 4 30.45 -12.81 69.18
CA ILE A 4 29.34 -13.26 68.31
C ILE A 4 29.94 -13.59 66.92
N SER A 5 29.99 -14.86 66.48
CA SER A 5 29.04 -15.54 65.57
C SER A 5 28.76 -14.78 64.25
N LYS A 6 29.42 -15.11 63.13
CA LYS A 6 29.06 -16.15 62.12
C LYS A 6 28.01 -15.65 61.09
N MET A 7 28.30 -15.99 59.82
CA MET A 7 27.39 -16.15 58.68
C MET A 7 27.17 -14.95 57.76
N PHE A 8 28.08 -14.79 56.79
CA PHE A 8 27.67 -14.54 55.41
C PHE A 8 28.58 -15.34 54.48
N LYS A 9 28.21 -16.61 54.30
CA LYS A 9 28.77 -17.51 53.27
C LYS A 9 28.35 -16.92 51.93
N GLY A 10 29.32 -16.42 51.17
CA GLY A 10 29.12 -15.92 49.81
C GLY A 10 28.37 -16.95 48.98
N SER A 11 27.11 -16.67 48.69
CA SER A 11 26.38 -17.29 47.60
C SER A 11 26.95 -16.68 46.32
N SER A 12 27.88 -17.40 45.68
CA SER A 12 28.23 -17.23 44.28
C SER A 12 27.01 -17.64 43.45
N SER A 13 25.99 -16.78 43.45
CA SER A 13 24.89 -16.80 42.49
C SER A 13 25.46 -16.32 41.17
N SER A 14 25.94 -17.29 40.38
CA SER A 14 26.09 -17.18 38.93
C SER A 14 24.72 -16.81 38.36
N SER A 15 24.43 -15.51 38.35
CA SER A 15 23.35 -14.93 37.58
C SER A 15 23.79 -14.98 36.12
N LYS A 16 23.61 -16.18 35.56
CA LYS A 16 23.60 -16.44 34.13
C LYS A 16 22.66 -15.39 33.53
N SER A 17 23.23 -14.35 32.93
CA SER A 17 22.50 -13.31 32.23
C SER A 17 21.69 -14.03 31.17
N LYS A 18 20.40 -14.18 31.46
CA LYS A 18 19.39 -14.57 30.49
C LYS A 18 19.51 -13.50 29.42
N HIS A 19 20.15 -13.84 28.31
CA HIS A 19 20.23 -13.00 27.13
C HIS A 19 18.77 -12.63 26.85
N ARG A 20 18.35 -11.42 27.21
CA ARG A 20 17.09 -10.87 26.72
C ARG A 20 17.38 -10.64 25.24
N SER A 21 17.21 -11.69 24.45
CA SER A 21 17.07 -11.55 23.01
C SER A 21 16.02 -10.46 22.84
N GLY A 22 16.33 -9.45 22.03
CA GLY A 22 15.35 -8.45 21.65
C GLY A 22 14.08 -9.12 21.11
N PRO A 23 12.98 -8.35 20.94
CA PRO A 23 11.77 -8.87 20.33
C PRO A 23 12.13 -9.62 19.04
N SER A 24 11.56 -10.81 18.86
CA SER A 24 11.84 -11.59 17.65
C SER A 24 11.29 -10.86 16.43
N ALA A 25 11.88 -11.11 15.25
CA ALA A 25 11.36 -10.55 14.00
C ALA A 25 9.86 -10.88 13.82
N GLN A 26 9.45 -12.11 14.17
CA GLN A 26 8.05 -12.54 14.14
C GLN A 26 7.16 -11.74 15.10
N GLU A 27 7.63 -11.45 16.32
CA GLU A 27 6.88 -10.63 17.29
C GLU A 27 6.74 -9.18 16.80
N ALA A 28 7.79 -8.63 16.20
CA ALA A 28 7.75 -7.30 15.60
C ALA A 28 6.77 -7.23 14.42
N ILE A 29 6.83 -8.20 13.49
CA ILE A 29 5.90 -8.32 12.36
C ILE A 29 4.45 -8.41 12.85
N HIS A 30 4.18 -9.23 13.87
CA HIS A 30 2.83 -9.35 14.44
C HIS A 30 2.31 -8.02 14.97
N LYS A 31 3.14 -7.28 15.75
CA LYS A 31 2.76 -5.97 16.27
C LYS A 31 2.53 -4.94 15.16
N LEU A 32 3.34 -4.96 14.11
CA LEU A 32 3.15 -4.07 12.96
C LEU A 32 1.79 -4.34 12.29
N ARG A 33 1.44 -5.61 12.07
CA ARG A 33 0.12 -6.00 11.53
C ARG A 33 -1.05 -5.57 12.43
N GLU A 34 -0.93 -5.73 13.74
CA GLU A 34 -1.93 -5.22 14.70
C GLU A 34 -2.09 -3.69 14.61
N THR A 35 -0.97 -2.96 14.43
CA THR A 35 -1.02 -1.51 14.27
C THR A 35 -1.63 -1.08 12.94
N GLU A 36 -1.35 -1.80 11.84
CA GLU A 36 -1.99 -1.58 10.54
C GLU A 36 -3.50 -1.76 10.64
N GLU A 37 -3.97 -2.86 11.25
CA GLU A 37 -5.40 -3.12 11.41
C GLU A 37 -6.08 -2.03 12.25
N MET A 38 -5.41 -1.56 13.31
CA MET A 38 -5.91 -0.47 14.15
C MET A 38 -5.99 0.86 13.37
N LEU A 39 -4.98 1.18 12.55
CA LEU A 39 -4.96 2.38 11.72
C LEU A 39 -6.00 2.32 10.61
N ALA A 40 -6.19 1.17 9.96
CA ALA A 40 -7.22 0.95 8.95
C ALA A 40 -8.63 1.16 9.53
N LYS A 41 -8.94 0.59 10.71
CA LYS A 41 -10.21 0.85 11.41
C LYS A 41 -10.40 2.32 11.75
N LYS A 42 -9.33 3.04 12.08
CA LYS A 42 -9.36 4.48 12.37
C LYS A 42 -9.62 5.30 11.11
N GLN A 43 -9.03 4.91 9.98
CA GLN A 43 -9.29 5.48 8.67
C GLN A 43 -10.77 5.36 8.30
N GLU A 44 -11.34 4.14 8.34
CA GLU A 44 -12.77 3.94 8.06
C GLU A 44 -13.68 4.80 8.96
N TYR A 45 -13.33 4.93 10.24
CA TYR A 45 -14.08 5.77 11.17
C TYR A 45 -14.03 7.25 10.76
N LEU A 46 -12.86 7.75 10.35
CA LEU A 46 -12.69 9.14 9.92
C LEU A 46 -13.40 9.41 8.60
N GLU A 47 -13.39 8.47 7.65
CA GLU A 47 -14.13 8.55 6.40
C GLU A 47 -15.64 8.66 6.65
N LYS A 48 -16.21 7.75 7.45
CA LYS A 48 -17.62 7.81 7.88
C LYS A 48 -17.95 9.14 8.57
N LYS A 49 -17.03 9.66 9.38
CA LYS A 49 -17.19 10.96 10.05
C LYS A 49 -17.18 12.13 9.08
N ILE A 50 -16.33 12.08 8.06
CA ILE A 50 -16.30 13.08 6.97
C ILE A 50 -17.64 13.10 6.25
N GLU A 51 -18.20 11.94 5.89
CA GLU A 51 -19.51 11.84 5.26
C GLU A 51 -20.62 12.47 6.11
N GLN A 52 -20.60 12.22 7.42
CA GLN A 52 -21.55 12.82 8.37
C GLN A 52 -21.43 14.36 8.44
N GLU A 53 -20.21 14.89 8.45
CA GLU A 53 -19.98 16.33 8.45
C GLU A 53 -20.37 16.97 7.11
N ILE A 54 -20.15 16.30 5.98
CA ILE A 54 -20.64 16.71 4.66
C ILE A 54 -22.17 16.78 4.66
N ALA A 55 -22.84 15.74 5.15
CA ALA A 55 -24.30 15.71 5.24
C ALA A 55 -24.82 16.84 6.14
N THR A 56 -24.15 17.09 7.26
CA THR A 56 -24.49 18.18 8.19
C THR A 56 -24.28 19.56 7.56
N ALA A 57 -23.20 19.75 6.81
CA ALA A 57 -22.95 20.98 6.06
C ALA A 57 -24.01 21.21 4.98
N LYS A 58 -24.38 20.18 4.21
CA LYS A 58 -25.44 20.24 3.20
C LYS A 58 -26.80 20.61 3.80
N ARG A 59 -27.19 19.98 4.91
CA ARG A 59 -28.47 20.27 5.59
C ARG A 59 -28.56 21.71 6.13
N ASN A 60 -27.44 22.24 6.64
CA ASN A 60 -27.39 23.56 7.27
C ASN A 60 -27.00 24.68 6.31
N GLY A 61 -26.55 24.38 5.08
CA GLY A 61 -26.01 25.37 4.14
C GLY A 61 -26.96 26.52 3.83
N THR A 62 -28.27 26.24 3.69
CA THR A 62 -29.29 27.25 3.38
C THR A 62 -29.95 27.86 4.62
N LYS A 63 -29.92 27.16 5.77
CA LYS A 63 -30.65 27.55 6.99
C LYS A 63 -29.75 28.21 8.03
N ASN A 64 -28.51 27.75 8.16
CA ASN A 64 -27.56 28.18 9.17
C ASN A 64 -26.12 28.09 8.66
N LYS A 65 -25.68 29.16 8.01
CA LYS A 65 -24.33 29.30 7.44
C LYS A 65 -23.23 29.07 8.48
N ARG A 66 -23.43 29.50 9.75
CA ARG A 66 -22.44 29.32 10.82
C ARG A 66 -22.26 27.84 11.17
N ALA A 67 -23.36 27.10 11.31
CA ALA A 67 -23.31 25.66 11.58
C ALA A 67 -22.68 24.87 10.41
N ALA A 68 -23.00 25.24 9.16
CA ALA A 68 -22.39 24.64 7.98
C ALA A 68 -20.87 24.89 7.92
N LEU A 69 -20.41 26.12 8.21
CA LEU A 69 -18.97 26.44 8.27
C LEU A 69 -18.24 25.66 9.37
N GLN A 70 -18.86 25.43 10.52
CA GLN A 70 -18.27 24.62 11.59
C GLN A 70 -18.15 23.14 11.18
N ALA A 71 -19.17 22.59 10.51
CA ALA A 71 -19.11 21.23 9.98
C ALA A 71 -17.99 21.07 8.93
N LEU A 72 -17.84 22.04 8.02
CA LEU A 72 -16.75 22.03 7.05
C LEU A 72 -15.36 22.14 7.69
N LYS A 73 -15.21 22.90 8.79
CA LYS A 73 -13.96 22.92 9.57
C LYS A 73 -13.65 21.57 10.20
N ARG A 74 -14.66 20.88 10.76
CA ARG A 74 -14.48 19.53 11.33
C ARG A 74 -14.14 18.50 10.25
N LYS A 75 -14.79 18.57 9.08
CA LYS A 75 -14.43 17.79 7.89
C LYS A 75 -12.94 17.97 7.55
N LYS A 76 -12.48 19.21 7.35
CA LYS A 76 -11.07 19.47 7.00
C LYS A 76 -10.08 18.93 8.01
N ARG A 77 -10.40 18.98 9.31
CA ARG A 77 -9.55 18.37 10.35
C ARG A 77 -9.49 16.84 10.22
N CYS A 78 -10.61 16.18 9.89
CA CYS A 78 -10.64 14.74 9.69
C CYS A 78 -9.86 14.35 8.43
N GLU A 79 -9.96 15.12 7.33
CA GLU A 79 -9.15 14.91 6.12
C GLU A 79 -7.65 15.01 6.39
N GLN A 80 -7.22 16.01 7.17
CA GLN A 80 -5.82 16.13 7.59
C GLN A 80 -5.36 14.92 8.42
N GLN A 81 -6.23 14.37 9.26
CA GLN A 81 -5.92 13.17 10.04
C GLN A 81 -5.84 11.92 9.16
N LEU A 82 -6.66 11.81 8.11
CA LEU A 82 -6.57 10.73 7.13
C LEU A 82 -5.22 10.75 6.42
N THR A 83 -4.82 11.89 5.84
CA THR A 83 -3.52 11.99 5.16
C THR A 83 -2.34 11.63 6.06
N GLN A 84 -2.41 11.98 7.36
CA GLN A 84 -1.39 11.58 8.33
C GLN A 84 -1.39 10.07 8.60
N ILE A 85 -2.57 9.45 8.68
CA ILE A 85 -2.70 8.00 8.86
C ILE A 85 -2.19 7.28 7.62
N ASP A 86 -2.53 7.73 6.42
CA ASP A 86 -2.09 7.12 5.15
C ASP A 86 -0.55 7.08 5.08
N GLY A 87 0.11 8.19 5.37
CA GLY A 87 1.58 8.24 5.41
C GLY A 87 2.20 7.38 6.51
N THR A 88 1.53 7.28 7.67
CA THR A 88 1.98 6.40 8.76
C THR A 88 1.82 4.93 8.38
N LEU A 89 0.72 4.57 7.73
CA LEU A 89 0.40 3.22 7.30
C LEU A 89 1.40 2.75 6.26
N SER A 90 1.69 3.55 5.23
CA SER A 90 2.75 3.29 4.25
C SER A 90 4.13 3.08 4.90
N THR A 91 4.47 3.87 5.93
CA THR A 91 5.72 3.70 6.66
C THR A 91 5.77 2.36 7.41
N ILE A 92 4.66 1.95 8.03
CA ILE A 92 4.57 0.69 8.78
C ILE A 92 4.62 -0.50 7.83
N GLU A 93 3.94 -0.44 6.70
CA GLU A 93 3.96 -1.48 5.66
C GLU A 93 5.37 -1.69 5.13
N PHE A 94 6.08 -0.60 4.80
CA PHE A 94 7.49 -0.66 4.38
C PHE A 94 8.37 -1.31 5.45
N GLN A 95 8.19 -0.97 6.73
CA GLN A 95 8.95 -1.58 7.83
C GLN A 95 8.62 -3.06 8.01
N ARG A 96 7.35 -3.46 7.85
CA ARG A 96 6.90 -4.85 7.94
C ARG A 96 7.52 -5.67 6.82
N GLU A 97 7.46 -5.19 5.59
CA GLU A 97 8.04 -5.85 4.43
C GLU A 97 9.56 -5.99 4.57
N ALA A 98 10.26 -4.93 5.00
CA ALA A 98 11.69 -4.99 5.25
C ALA A 98 12.05 -6.06 6.29
N LEU A 99 11.25 -6.22 7.35
CA LEU A 99 11.45 -7.27 8.36
C LEU A 99 11.14 -8.67 7.83
N GLU A 100 10.09 -8.82 7.01
CA GLU A 100 9.74 -10.09 6.37
C GLU A 100 10.85 -10.53 5.41
N ASN A 101 11.36 -9.62 4.59
CA ASN A 101 12.50 -9.86 3.70
C ASN A 101 13.77 -10.23 4.48
N ALA A 102 14.09 -9.49 5.55
CA ALA A 102 15.24 -9.80 6.39
C ALA A 102 15.13 -11.20 7.05
N ASN A 103 13.92 -11.60 7.46
CA ASN A 103 13.68 -12.92 8.04
C ASN A 103 13.87 -14.03 6.99
N THR A 104 13.32 -13.86 5.78
CA THR A 104 13.51 -14.79 4.66
C THR A 104 14.99 -14.91 4.28
N ASN A 105 15.70 -13.78 4.17
CA ASN A 105 17.13 -13.76 3.84
C ASN A 105 17.96 -14.47 4.91
N THR A 106 17.61 -14.31 6.19
CA THR A 106 18.25 -15.03 7.30
C THR A 106 18.06 -16.54 7.18
N GLU A 107 16.87 -16.99 6.78
CA GLU A 107 16.58 -18.41 6.58
C GLU A 107 17.34 -18.99 5.37
N VAL A 108 17.39 -18.26 4.26
CA VAL A 108 18.19 -18.61 3.07
C VAL A 108 19.67 -18.77 3.47
N LEU A 109 20.26 -17.78 4.14
CA LEU A 109 21.65 -17.84 4.59
C LEU A 109 21.91 -19.01 5.55
N LYS A 110 20.97 -19.29 6.46
CA LYS A 110 21.06 -20.44 7.36
C LYS A 110 21.10 -21.75 6.56
N ASN A 111 20.20 -21.91 5.59
CA ASN A 111 20.12 -23.11 4.75
C ASN A 111 21.38 -23.28 3.88
N MET A 112 21.89 -22.19 3.31
CA MET A 112 23.18 -22.18 2.60
C MET A 112 24.33 -22.58 3.51
N GLY A 113 24.35 -22.09 4.76
CA GLY A 113 25.34 -22.50 5.76
C GLY A 113 25.26 -23.99 6.12
N PHE A 114 24.06 -24.58 6.15
CA PHE A 114 23.88 -26.03 6.31
C PHE A 114 24.38 -26.81 5.10
N ALA A 115 24.03 -26.36 3.89
CA ALA A 115 24.51 -26.96 2.64
C ALA A 115 26.04 -26.94 2.54
N ALA A 116 26.67 -25.80 2.84
CA ALA A 116 28.12 -25.65 2.85
C ALA A 116 28.81 -26.60 3.84
N LYS A 117 28.21 -26.83 5.03
CA LYS A 117 28.72 -27.81 5.99
C LYS A 117 28.59 -29.25 5.49
N ALA A 118 27.48 -29.58 4.84
CA ALA A 118 27.28 -30.90 4.24
C ALA A 118 28.28 -31.17 3.13
N ILE A 119 28.48 -30.19 2.23
CA ILE A 119 29.52 -30.22 1.19
C ILE A 119 30.88 -30.44 1.86
N LYS A 120 31.28 -29.62 2.85
CA LYS A 120 32.55 -29.80 3.56
C LYS A 120 32.72 -31.21 4.18
N GLY A 121 31.65 -31.80 4.70
CA GLY A 121 31.67 -33.18 5.22
C GLY A 121 31.91 -34.23 4.13
N VAL A 122 31.32 -34.06 2.94
CA VAL A 122 31.60 -34.90 1.76
C VAL A 122 33.07 -34.75 1.34
N HIS A 123 33.58 -33.52 1.34
CA HIS A 123 34.97 -33.19 0.95
C HIS A 123 36.02 -33.86 1.83
N GLN A 124 35.79 -33.92 3.15
CA GLN A 124 36.71 -34.59 4.07
C GLN A 124 36.85 -36.09 3.81
N ASN A 125 35.90 -36.69 3.08
CA ASN A 125 35.87 -38.11 2.75
C ASN A 125 36.23 -38.42 1.28
N MET A 126 36.63 -37.41 0.48
CA MET A 126 37.06 -37.60 -0.92
C MET A 126 38.58 -37.67 -1.06
N ASP A 127 39.07 -38.64 -1.82
CA ASP A 127 40.50 -38.87 -2.13
C ASP A 127 41.18 -37.64 -2.77
N LEU A 128 42.44 -37.41 -2.38
CA LEU A 128 43.25 -36.23 -2.71
C LEU A 128 43.35 -35.92 -4.22
N ASP A 129 43.35 -36.94 -5.08
CA ASP A 129 43.52 -36.78 -6.53
C ASP A 129 42.29 -36.19 -7.26
N LYS A 130 41.13 -36.13 -6.60
CA LYS A 130 39.90 -35.53 -7.15
C LYS A 130 39.62 -34.13 -6.61
N ILE A 131 40.46 -33.61 -5.71
CA ILE A 131 40.24 -32.34 -5.01
C ILE A 131 40.50 -31.15 -5.92
N ASP A 132 41.50 -31.18 -6.80
CA ASP A 132 41.86 -30.02 -7.63
C ASP A 132 40.77 -29.66 -8.67
N SER A 133 40.21 -30.66 -9.36
CA SER A 133 39.08 -30.45 -10.28
C SER A 133 37.82 -29.99 -9.54
N LEU A 134 37.57 -30.51 -8.34
CA LEU A 134 36.39 -30.17 -7.56
C LEU A 134 36.51 -28.80 -6.87
N MET A 135 37.71 -28.40 -6.46
CA MET A 135 37.99 -27.08 -5.90
C MET A 135 37.68 -25.99 -6.92
N GLN A 136 38.02 -26.22 -8.20
CA GLN A 136 37.72 -25.28 -9.28
C GLN A 136 36.21 -25.09 -9.49
N ASP A 137 35.46 -26.20 -9.59
CA ASP A 137 33.98 -26.18 -9.72
C ASP A 137 33.30 -25.50 -8.52
N ILE A 138 33.90 -25.58 -7.32
CA ILE A 138 33.32 -24.98 -6.11
C ILE A 138 33.64 -23.51 -5.97
N THR A 139 34.83 -23.05 -6.34
CA THR A 139 35.07 -21.60 -6.42
C THR A 139 34.08 -20.96 -7.38
N GLU A 140 33.80 -21.61 -8.51
CA GLU A 140 32.81 -21.13 -9.49
C GLU A 140 31.38 -21.15 -8.91
N GLN A 141 30.97 -22.22 -8.21
CA GLN A 141 29.65 -22.26 -7.56
C GLN A 141 29.53 -21.37 -6.32
N GLN A 142 30.63 -21.10 -5.62
CA GLN A 142 30.65 -20.21 -4.47
C GLN A 142 30.54 -18.75 -4.91
N GLU A 143 31.13 -18.37 -6.04
CA GLU A 143 30.87 -17.07 -6.68
C GLU A 143 29.40 -16.91 -7.09
N VAL A 144 28.81 -17.94 -7.70
CA VAL A 144 27.37 -17.93 -8.05
C VAL A 144 26.48 -17.82 -6.80
N ALA A 145 26.80 -18.56 -5.74
CA ALA A 145 26.08 -18.48 -4.47
C ALA A 145 26.19 -17.09 -3.82
N GLN A 146 27.37 -16.47 -3.91
CA GLN A 146 27.60 -15.11 -3.43
C GLN A 146 26.80 -14.09 -4.25
N GLU A 147 26.77 -14.23 -5.57
CA GLU A 147 25.98 -13.39 -6.48
C GLU A 147 24.47 -13.50 -6.19
N ILE A 148 23.96 -14.71 -5.93
CA ILE A 148 22.58 -14.94 -5.54
C ILE A 148 22.28 -14.30 -4.18
N CYS A 149 23.18 -14.44 -3.20
CA CYS A 149 23.02 -13.79 -1.90
C CYS A 149 22.97 -12.26 -2.03
N ASP A 150 23.85 -11.69 -2.84
CA ASP A 150 23.88 -10.24 -3.09
C ASP A 150 22.65 -9.77 -3.87
N ALA A 151 22.15 -10.55 -4.83
CA ALA A 151 20.93 -10.24 -5.55
C ALA A 151 19.69 -10.24 -4.63
N ILE A 152 19.58 -11.22 -3.73
CA ILE A 152 18.47 -11.33 -2.76
C ILE A 152 18.58 -10.30 -1.62
N SER A 153 19.81 -9.92 -1.27
CA SER A 153 20.06 -8.95 -0.18
C SER A 153 20.00 -7.50 -0.62
N ARG A 154 19.91 -7.23 -1.94
CA ARG A 154 19.59 -5.89 -2.42
C ARG A 154 18.21 -5.51 -1.87
N PRO A 155 18.09 -4.41 -1.10
CA PRO A 155 16.77 -3.93 -0.72
C PRO A 155 15.98 -3.71 -2.01
N PHE A 156 14.77 -4.27 -2.06
CA PHE A 156 13.77 -3.95 -3.09
C PHE A 156 13.42 -2.47 -2.92
N GLY A 157 14.29 -1.62 -3.45
CA GLY A 157 14.09 -0.20 -3.66
C GLY A 157 14.15 0.02 -5.16
N GLU A 158 13.36 -0.74 -5.91
CA GLU A 158 13.02 -0.32 -7.25
C GLU A 158 12.13 0.91 -7.06
N GLN A 159 12.66 2.06 -7.47
CA GLN A 159 11.90 3.29 -7.54
C GLN A 159 10.90 3.08 -8.68
N PHE A 160 9.77 2.46 -8.37
CA PHE A 160 8.69 2.32 -9.34
C PHE A 160 8.34 3.73 -9.85
N ASP A 161 8.29 3.87 -11.17
CA ASP A 161 7.93 5.14 -11.78
C ASP A 161 6.45 5.42 -11.47
N GLU A 162 6.17 6.56 -10.83
CA GLU A 162 4.79 6.95 -10.51
C GLU A 162 3.94 7.03 -11.79
N ASP A 163 4.54 7.40 -12.94
CA ASP A 163 3.85 7.48 -14.23
C ASP A 163 3.49 6.08 -14.77
N GLU A 164 4.33 5.07 -14.55
CA GLU A 164 4.07 3.68 -14.94
C GLU A 164 2.95 3.07 -14.09
N LEU A 165 2.98 3.28 -12.77
CA LEU A 165 1.95 2.82 -11.85
C LEU A 165 0.58 3.49 -12.12
N LEU A 166 0.59 4.77 -12.50
CA LEU A 166 -0.64 5.48 -12.88
C LEU A 166 -1.24 4.92 -14.18
N ALA A 167 -0.40 4.57 -15.15
CA ALA A 167 -0.86 3.94 -16.40
C ALA A 167 -1.47 2.55 -16.13
N GLU A 168 -0.82 1.73 -15.30
CA GLU A 168 -1.33 0.41 -14.91
C GLU A 168 -2.66 0.53 -14.13
N LEU A 169 -2.77 1.52 -13.23
CA LEU A 169 -4.01 1.78 -12.51
C LEU A 169 -5.15 2.20 -13.44
N GLU A 170 -4.87 3.02 -14.45
CA GLU A 170 -5.86 3.42 -15.46
C GLU A 170 -6.34 2.23 -16.29
N GLU A 171 -5.43 1.32 -16.67
CA GLU A 171 -5.76 0.07 -17.35
C GLU A 171 -6.69 -0.81 -16.49
N LEU A 172 -6.34 -1.05 -15.22
CA LEU A 172 -7.17 -1.84 -14.30
C LEU A 172 -8.57 -1.23 -14.07
N GLN A 173 -8.67 0.11 -14.01
CA GLN A 173 -9.96 0.79 -13.88
C GLN A 173 -10.81 0.66 -15.15
N GLN A 174 -10.18 0.72 -16.32
CA GLN A 174 -10.85 0.51 -17.59
C GLN A 174 -11.36 -0.94 -17.71
N GLU A 175 -10.57 -1.92 -17.29
CA GLU A 175 -10.98 -3.33 -17.23
C GLU A 175 -12.21 -3.54 -16.31
N ASP A 176 -12.21 -2.97 -15.10
CA ASP A 176 -13.38 -3.07 -14.19
C ASP A 176 -14.62 -2.38 -14.78
N MET A 177 -14.45 -1.24 -15.45
CA MET A 177 -15.56 -0.57 -16.15
C MET A 177 -16.12 -1.42 -17.30
N GLU A 178 -15.26 -2.05 -18.10
CA GLU A 178 -15.66 -2.95 -19.18
C GLU A 178 -16.35 -4.19 -18.65
N GLU A 179 -15.85 -4.78 -17.56
CA GLU A 179 -16.48 -5.91 -16.89
C GLU A 179 -17.85 -5.52 -16.31
N ARG A 180 -17.97 -4.35 -15.67
CA ARG A 180 -19.24 -3.82 -15.17
C ARG A 180 -20.22 -3.49 -16.30
N MET A 181 -19.76 -2.97 -17.44
CA MET A 181 -20.61 -2.77 -18.61
C MET A 181 -21.08 -4.09 -19.21
N LYS A 182 -20.19 -5.10 -19.29
CA LYS A 182 -20.52 -6.45 -19.74
C LYS A 182 -21.56 -7.11 -18.82
N ASN A 183 -21.42 -6.92 -17.51
CA ASN A 183 -22.36 -7.40 -16.51
C ASN A 183 -23.68 -6.60 -16.48
N MET A 184 -23.66 -5.32 -16.88
CA MET A 184 -24.86 -4.50 -17.12
C MET A 184 -25.52 -4.75 -18.48
N GLY A 185 -25.08 -5.77 -19.24
CA GLY A 185 -25.57 -6.14 -20.56
C GLY A 185 -27.05 -6.57 -20.60
N ARG A 186 -27.97 -5.60 -20.44
CA ARG A 186 -29.35 -5.56 -20.90
C ARG A 186 -29.97 -4.20 -20.55
N LEU A 187 -29.50 -3.15 -21.24
CA LEU A 187 -30.25 -1.91 -21.32
C LEU A 187 -31.60 -2.22 -22.03
N PRO A 188 -32.75 -1.80 -21.47
CA PRO A 188 -34.04 -2.02 -22.10
C PRO A 188 -34.09 -1.28 -23.45
N SER A 189 -34.53 -1.99 -24.50
CA SER A 189 -34.71 -1.41 -25.83
C SER A 189 -35.65 -0.21 -25.73
N VAL A 190 -35.18 0.96 -26.19
CA VAL A 190 -36.05 2.13 -26.30
C VAL A 190 -37.20 1.79 -27.25
N PRO A 191 -38.46 2.07 -26.88
CA PRO A 191 -39.59 1.74 -27.73
C PRO A 191 -39.51 2.59 -29.00
N SER A 192 -39.39 1.92 -30.15
CA SER A 192 -39.50 2.54 -31.48
C SER A 192 -40.96 2.88 -31.79
N THR A 193 -41.58 3.77 -31.02
CA THR A 193 -42.90 4.30 -31.35
C THR A 193 -42.72 5.60 -32.12
N SER A 194 -42.96 5.53 -33.43
CA SER A 194 -43.14 6.72 -34.25
C SER A 194 -44.27 7.57 -33.67
N LEU A 195 -43.93 8.77 -33.20
CA LEU A 195 -44.91 9.74 -32.69
C LEU A 195 -45.94 10.06 -33.78
N PRO A 196 -47.24 10.25 -33.43
CA PRO A 196 -48.27 10.52 -34.41
C PRO A 196 -48.05 11.86 -35.10
N THR A 197 -47.95 11.84 -36.43
CA THR A 197 -47.90 13.02 -37.29
C THR A 197 -49.19 13.82 -37.15
N ARG A 198 -49.11 15.01 -36.54
CA ARG A 198 -50.21 15.98 -36.50
C ARG A 198 -50.24 16.77 -37.83
N PRO A 199 -51.43 17.06 -38.41
CA PRO A 199 -51.52 17.66 -39.74
C PRO A 199 -50.87 19.04 -39.78
N SER A 200 -50.13 19.32 -40.86
CA SER A 200 -49.44 20.57 -41.10
C SER A 200 -50.42 21.73 -41.31
N HIS A 201 -50.25 22.81 -40.54
CA HIS A 201 -50.59 24.14 -40.98
C HIS A 201 -49.31 24.99 -40.97
N HIS A 202 -49.01 25.57 -42.14
CA HIS A 202 -47.87 26.42 -42.40
C HIS A 202 -47.70 27.55 -41.36
N ALA A 203 -46.49 27.68 -40.83
CA ALA A 203 -45.92 28.95 -40.38
C ALA A 203 -44.38 28.87 -40.53
N HIS A 204 -43.90 29.36 -41.67
CA HIS A 204 -42.47 29.49 -41.94
C HIS A 204 -41.84 30.63 -41.12
N THR A 205 -40.62 30.36 -40.62
CA THR A 205 -39.50 31.29 -40.44
C THR A 205 -39.64 32.47 -39.47
N LYS A 206 -39.27 32.24 -38.20
CA LYS A 206 -38.77 33.31 -37.30
C LYS A 206 -37.52 32.97 -36.47
N LYS A 207 -36.89 31.80 -36.66
CA LYS A 207 -35.75 31.38 -35.80
C LYS A 207 -34.36 31.61 -36.40
N LYS A 208 -34.25 32.00 -37.68
CA LYS A 208 -32.95 32.18 -38.36
C LYS A 208 -32.42 33.61 -38.37
N VAL A 209 -33.23 34.59 -37.96
CA VAL A 209 -32.85 36.02 -37.93
C VAL A 209 -32.27 36.43 -36.58
N GLU A 210 -32.59 35.69 -35.50
CA GLU A 210 -32.14 35.99 -34.14
C GLU A 210 -30.67 35.58 -33.94
N ASP A 211 -30.28 34.38 -34.42
CA ASP A 211 -28.90 33.89 -34.31
C ASP A 211 -27.87 34.75 -35.10
N ASP A 212 -28.29 35.36 -36.22
CA ASP A 212 -27.41 36.20 -37.06
C ASP A 212 -27.19 37.59 -36.45
N ALA A 213 -28.22 38.13 -35.77
CA ALA A 213 -28.15 39.41 -35.08
C ALA A 213 -27.28 39.33 -33.80
N ASP A 214 -27.36 38.21 -33.09
CA ASP A 214 -26.53 37.97 -31.90
C ASP A 214 -25.06 37.71 -32.28
N MET A 215 -24.82 37.04 -33.41
CA MET A 215 -23.47 36.83 -33.95
C MET A 215 -22.81 38.14 -34.41
N GLN A 216 -23.57 39.05 -35.02
CA GLN A 216 -23.08 40.38 -35.40
C GLN A 216 -22.80 41.29 -34.20
N ARG A 217 -23.61 41.21 -33.13
CA ARG A 217 -23.36 41.92 -31.88
C ARG A 217 -22.05 41.51 -31.22
N LEU A 218 -21.74 40.22 -31.19
CA LEU A 218 -20.48 39.71 -30.66
C LEU A 218 -19.26 40.17 -31.47
N ALA A 219 -19.37 40.23 -32.80
CA ALA A 219 -18.29 40.69 -33.68
C ALA A 219 -17.96 42.19 -33.49
N SER A 220 -18.96 43.03 -33.19
CA SER A 220 -18.77 44.47 -32.99
C SER A 220 -18.06 44.85 -31.68
N TRP A 221 -17.96 43.93 -30.72
CA TRP A 221 -17.29 44.16 -29.43
C TRP A 221 -15.83 43.71 -29.42
N ALA A 222 -15.40 43.00 -30.45
CA ALA A 222 -14.05 42.49 -30.62
C ALA A 222 -13.18 43.35 -31.58
N SER A 223 -13.70 44.50 -32.04
CA SER A 223 -12.95 45.49 -32.83
C SER A 223 -12.69 46.77 -32.04
#